data_AF-A0A3D4NJS4-F1
#
_entry.id   AF-A0A3D4NJS4-F1
#
_cell.length_a   1.000
_cell.length_b   1.000
_cell.length_c   1.000
_cell.angle_alpha   90.00
_cell.angle_beta   90.00
_cell.angle_gamma   90.00
#
_symmetry.space_group_name_H-M   'P 1'
#
loop_
_entity.id
_entity.type
_entity.pdbx_description
1 polymer ?
#
loop_
_entity_poly.entity_id
_entity_poly.type
_entity_poly.pdbx_seq_one_letter_code
_entity_poly.pdbx_strand_id
1 'polypeptide(L)' 'DILVNNAGGPPPGDFRDWQREDWLKALDANMLTPIELIKACVDGMAERGFGRIVNITS' A
#
# COMPACT_ATOMS: atom_id res chain seq x y z
N ASP A 1 18.11 -2.66 3.14
CA ASP A 1 16.94 -1.88 2.68
C ASP A 1 15.74 -2.77 2.49
N ILE A 2 14.76 -2.63 3.38
CA ILE A 2 13.50 -3.35 3.31
C ILE A 2 12.38 -2.32 3.45
N LEU A 3 11.47 -2.27 2.48
CA LEU A 3 10.21 -1.56 2.59
C LEU A 3 9.12 -2.55 3.02
N VAL A 4 8.44 -2.26 4.13
CA VAL A 4 7.27 -3.02 4.57
C VAL A 4 6.07 -2.10 4.56
N ASN A 5 5.12 -2.38 3.68
CA ASN A 5 3.84 -1.69 3.62
C ASN A 5 2.81 -2.51 4.38
N ASN A 6 2.35 -1.99 5.51
CA ASN A 6 1.36 -2.63 6.36
C ASN A 6 0.29 -1.60 6.75
N ALA A 7 -0.54 -1.23 5.78
CA ALA A 7 -1.71 -0.40 6.03
C ALA A 7 -2.86 -1.28 6.53
N GLY A 8 -3.71 -0.71 7.40
CA GLY A 8 -4.94 -1.37 7.81
C GLY A 8 -5.94 -1.42 6.65
N GLY A 9 -6.71 -2.51 6.59
CA GLY A 9 -7.87 -2.60 5.72
C GLY A 9 -8.94 -1.54 6.06
N PRO A 10 -9.95 -1.38 5.19
CA PRO A 10 -11.07 -0.48 5.48
C PRO A 10 -11.74 -0.83 6.83
N PRO A 11 -12.41 0.14 7.48
CA PRO A 11 -13.14 -0.12 8.72
C PRO A 11 -14.10 -1.32 8.54
N PRO A 12 -14.24 -2.19 9.55
CA PRO A 12 -15.18 -3.30 9.47
C PRO A 12 -16.61 -2.78 9.30
N GLY A 13 -17.42 -3.42 8.46
CA GLY A 13 -18.80 -3.02 8.20
C GLY A 13 -19.43 -3.78 7.04
N ASP A 14 -20.69 -3.47 6.75
CA ASP A 14 -21.38 -3.98 5.58
C ASP A 14 -21.04 -3.12 4.35
N PHE A 15 -20.52 -3.74 3.30
CA PHE A 15 -20.11 -3.05 2.09
C PHE A 15 -21.27 -2.31 1.39
N ARG A 16 -22.52 -2.67 1.69
CA ARG A 16 -23.73 -2.03 1.16
C ARG A 16 -23.97 -0.64 1.74
N ASP A 17 -23.41 -0.34 2.90
CA ASP A 17 -23.52 0.97 3.57
C ASP A 17 -22.40 1.92 3.13
N TRP A 18 -21.34 1.40 2.49
CA TRP A 18 -20.18 2.18 2.07
C TRP A 18 -20.47 3.04 0.86
N GLN A 19 -20.02 4.28 0.92
CA GLN A 19 -20.08 5.20 -0.20
C GLN A 19 -18.82 5.08 -1.06
N ARG A 20 -18.87 5.68 -2.25
CA ARG A 20 -17.73 5.68 -3.18
C ARG A 20 -16.46 6.22 -2.52
N GLU A 21 -16.59 7.21 -1.65
CA GLU A 21 -15.49 7.86 -0.94
C GLU A 21 -14.79 6.90 0.02
N ASP A 22 -15.52 5.95 0.61
CA ASP A 22 -14.94 4.94 1.50
C ASP A 22 -14.07 3.96 0.70
N TRP A 23 -14.52 3.56 -0.49
CA TRP A 23 -13.73 2.75 -1.42
C TRP A 23 -12.47 3.46 -1.92
N LEU A 24 -12.59 4.75 -2.25
CA LEU A 24 -11.44 5.54 -2.68
C LEU A 24 -10.39 5.64 -1.58
N LYS A 25 -10.79 5.90 -0.33
CA LYS A 25 -9.87 5.88 0.82
C LYS A 25 -9.19 4.52 1.00
N ALA A 26 -9.94 3.43 0.83
CA ALA A 26 -9.38 2.08 0.94
C ALA A 26 -8.33 1.80 -0.15
N LEU A 27 -8.60 2.21 -1.40
CA LEU A 27 -7.66 2.10 -2.52
C LEU A 27 -6.43 2.98 -2.34
N ASP A 28 -6.61 4.22 -1.89
CA ASP A 28 -5.51 5.14 -1.61
C ASP A 28 -4.57 4.55 -0.56
N ALA A 29 -5.12 4.01 0.54
CA ALA A 29 -4.34 3.44 1.62
C ALA A 29 -3.65 2.12 1.25
N ASN A 30 -4.34 1.22 0.55
CA ASN A 30 -3.88 -0.17 0.37
C ASN A 30 -3.27 -0.46 -1.01
N MET A 31 -3.41 0.45 -1.98
CA MET A 31 -2.86 0.28 -3.32
C MET A 31 -1.94 1.43 -3.72
N LEU A 32 -2.46 2.67 -3.75
CA LEU A 32 -1.69 3.80 -4.26
C LEU A 32 -0.53 4.17 -3.33
N THR A 33 -0.75 4.17 -2.01
CA THR A 33 0.30 4.47 -1.03
C THR A 33 1.51 3.52 -1.14
N PRO A 34 1.32 2.18 -1.14
CA PRO A 34 2.44 1.25 -1.40
C PRO A 34 3.15 1.51 -2.73
N ILE A 35 2.43 1.80 -3.82
CA ILE A 35 3.03 2.07 -5.14
C ILE A 35 3.94 3.30 -5.08
N GLU A 36 3.48 4.38 -4.46
CA GLU A 36 4.29 5.61 -4.33
C GLU A 36 5.53 5.40 -3.46
N LEU A 37 5.42 4.60 -2.38
CA LEU A 37 6.57 4.24 -1.55
C LEU A 37 7.58 3.37 -2.31
N ILE A 38 7.10 2.44 -3.15
CA ILE A 38 7.97 1.62 -4.01
C ILE A 38 8.70 2.50 -5.02
N LYS A 39 7.99 3.39 -5.72
CA LYS A 39 8.59 4.34 -6.67
C LYS A 39 9.69 5.18 -6.02
N ALA A 40 9.48 5.59 -4.77
CA ALA A 40 10.45 6.40 -4.04
C ALA A 40 11.75 5.66 -3.66
N CYS A 41 11.74 4.32 -3.59
CA CYS A 41 12.91 3.56 -3.11
C CYS A 41 13.49 2.55 -4.10
N VAL A 42 12.75 2.13 -5.12
CA VAL A 42 13.12 1.00 -5.99
C VAL A 42 14.40 1.25 -6.78
N ASP A 43 14.61 2.44 -7.31
CA ASP A 43 15.80 2.76 -8.11
C ASP A 43 17.06 2.70 -7.25
N GLY A 44 17.03 3.29 -6.06
CA GLY A 44 18.15 3.21 -5.13
C GLY A 44 18.45 1.77 -4.67
N MET A 45 17.41 0.94 -4.45
CA MET A 45 17.60 -0.48 -4.15
C MET A 45 18.27 -1.22 -5.32
N ALA A 46 17.87 -0.93 -6.55
CA ALA A 46 18.43 -1.53 -7.75
C ALA A 46 19.90 -1.13 -7.97
N GLU A 47 20.25 0.15 -7.80
CA GLU A 47 21.64 0.65 -7.88
C GLU A 47 22.58 -0.05 -6.90
N ARG A 48 22.08 -0.35 -5.69
CA ARG A 48 22.85 -1.06 -4.67
C ARG A 48 22.88 -2.58 -4.86
N GLY A 49 22.14 -3.12 -5.83
CA GLY A 49 22.00 -4.55 -6.06
C GLY A 49 21.25 -5.30 -4.95
N PHE A 50 20.55 -4.58 -4.06
CA PHE A 50 19.81 -5.18 -2.96
C PHE A 50 18.59 -4.35 -2.54
N GLY A 51 17.44 -5.02 -2.44
CA GLY A 51 16.23 -4.50 -1.85
C GLY A 51 15.20 -5.60 -1.59
N ARG A 52 14.29 -5.37 -0.65
CA ARG A 52 13.10 -6.20 -0.42
C ARG A 52 11.90 -5.30 -0.21
N ILE A 53 10.78 -5.64 -0.84
CA ILE A 53 9.50 -4.96 -0.66
C ILE A 53 8.49 -6.02 -0.22
N VAL A 54 7.81 -5.78 0.89
CA VAL A 54 6.76 -6.65 1.42
C VAL A 54 5.49 -5.84 1.59
N ASN A 55 4.46 -6.19 0.84
CA ASN A 55 3.12 -5.64 1.00
C ASN A 55 2.29 -6.64 1.80
N ILE A 56 1.85 -6.23 2.99
CA ILE A 56 0.95 -7.03 3.84
C ILE A 56 -0.48 -6.62 3.50
N THR A 57 -1.26 -7.57 3.01
CA THR A 57 -2.66 -7.39 2.60
C THR A 57 -3.53 -8.51 3.20
N SER A 58 -4.82 -8.27 3.36
CA SER A 58 -5.82 -9.21 3.92
C SER A 58 -6.70 -9.84 2.86
#